data_AF-A0A7V3RK31-F1
#
_entry.id   AF-A0A7V3RK31-F1
#
_cell.length_a   1.000
_cell.length_b   1.000
_cell.length_c   1.000
_cell.angle_alpha   90.00
_cell.angle_beta   90.00
_cell.angle_gamma   90.00
#
_symmetry.space_group_name_H-M   'P 1'
#
loop_
_entity.id
_entity.type
_entity.pdbx_description
1 polymer ?
#
loop_
_entity_poly.entity_id
_entity_poly.type
_entity_poly.pdbx_seq_one_letter_code
_entity_poly.pdbx_strand_id
1 'polypeptide(L)'
;MQTSIIINQWVGALKIFTGLILMIGKGRKYIYIGEFGVTNDQAFKTNNDLNNLRSALGEAVFWLVVERNSDVVIISSFAPLLCRLDQKMWPSNLIYFDQAHVFGSPSYYVIKMLSNNRGDVNLDVKSKSLPAIINTEMPGQNGFANYKFHESIYAGATLSQRTGEVILK
;
A
#
# COMPACT_ATOMS: atom_id res chain seq x y z
N MET A 1 -15.27 13.81 -20.63
CA MET A 1 -13.82 13.77 -20.94
C MET A 1 -13.15 13.02 -19.80
N GLN A 2 -12.80 11.76 -20.04
CA GLN A 2 -12.24 10.84 -19.04
C GLN A 2 -10.73 11.00 -19.09
N THR A 3 -10.14 11.72 -18.13
CA THR A 3 -8.69 11.78 -17.96
C THR A 3 -8.31 10.74 -16.91
N SER A 4 -7.84 9.58 -17.36
CA SER A 4 -7.06 8.65 -16.56
C SER A 4 -5.68 9.29 -16.30
N ILE A 5 -5.36 9.57 -15.04
CA ILE A 5 -4.01 9.95 -14.61
C ILE A 5 -3.41 8.69 -13.98
N ILE A 6 -2.45 8.08 -14.67
CA ILE A 6 -1.60 7.02 -14.10
C ILE A 6 -0.55 7.72 -13.24
N ILE A 7 -0.57 7.51 -11.93
CA ILE A 7 0.49 8.02 -11.05
C ILE A 7 1.42 6.86 -10.72
N ASN A 8 2.54 6.76 -11.45
CA ASN A 8 3.65 5.90 -11.05
C ASN A 8 4.43 6.60 -9.93
N GLN A 9 4.09 6.38 -8.66
CA GLN A 9 4.93 6.84 -7.56
C GLN A 9 5.93 5.76 -7.16
N TRP A 10 7.21 6.13 -7.10
CA TRP A 10 8.29 5.29 -6.61
C TRP A 10 8.39 5.44 -5.09
N VAL A 11 8.02 4.39 -4.34
CA VAL A 11 8.43 4.25 -2.92
C VAL A 11 9.62 3.30 -2.89
N GLY A 12 10.81 3.82 -3.24
CA GLY A 12 12.03 3.01 -3.42
C GLY A 12 11.96 2.08 -4.63
N ALA A 13 12.72 0.96 -4.61
CA ALA A 13 12.79 -0.04 -5.69
C ALA A 13 11.51 -0.92 -5.85
N LEU A 14 10.35 -0.35 -5.58
CA LEU A 14 9.06 -1.04 -5.47
C LEU A 14 8.06 -0.38 -6.43
N LYS A 15 7.45 -1.17 -7.31
CA LYS A 15 6.43 -0.69 -8.23
C LYS A 15 5.07 -0.73 -7.55
N ILE A 16 4.44 0.44 -7.46
CA ILE A 16 3.04 0.58 -7.10
C ILE A 16 2.26 0.75 -8.40
N PHE A 17 1.43 -0.22 -8.76
CA PHE A 17 0.46 -0.02 -9.84
C PHE A 17 -0.68 0.81 -9.25
N THR A 18 -0.95 2.01 -9.78
CA THR A 18 -2.16 2.76 -9.41
C THR A 18 -3.01 3.07 -10.63
N GLY A 19 -4.23 2.56 -10.66
CA GLY A 19 -5.27 2.97 -11.60
C GLY A 19 -6.19 3.96 -10.91
N LEU A 20 -6.15 5.25 -11.26
CA LEU A 20 -7.05 6.26 -10.69
C LEU A 20 -8.32 6.40 -11.53
N ILE A 21 -9.50 6.17 -10.93
CA ILE A 21 -10.79 6.47 -11.54
C ILE A 21 -11.43 7.63 -10.77
N LEU A 22 -11.65 8.74 -11.46
CA LEU A 22 -12.29 9.92 -10.88
C LEU A 22 -13.82 9.78 -10.98
N MET A 23 -14.53 9.77 -9.84
CA MET A 23 -15.99 9.85 -9.79
C MET A 23 -16.42 11.31 -9.58
N ILE A 24 -17.07 11.90 -10.58
CA ILE A 24 -17.55 13.28 -10.53
C ILE A 24 -19.03 13.29 -10.15
N GLY A 25 -19.33 13.60 -8.88
CA GLY A 25 -20.66 14.03 -8.43
C GLY A 25 -20.78 15.56 -8.46
N LYS A 26 -21.97 16.12 -8.69
CA LYS A 26 -22.18 17.58 -8.68
C LYS A 26 -21.75 18.17 -7.32
N GLY A 27 -20.67 18.96 -7.30
CA GLY A 27 -20.24 19.80 -6.16
C GLY A 27 -19.03 19.30 -5.36
N ARG A 28 -18.73 17.99 -5.33
CA ARG A 28 -17.53 17.42 -4.68
C ARG A 28 -16.91 16.36 -5.59
N LYS A 29 -15.59 16.44 -5.81
CA LYS A 29 -14.82 15.48 -6.60
C LYS A 29 -14.29 14.42 -5.66
N TYR A 30 -14.72 13.17 -5.86
CA TYR A 30 -14.22 12.03 -5.10
C TYR A 30 -13.30 11.18 -5.97
N ILE A 31 -12.30 10.60 -5.32
CA ILE A 31 -11.30 9.76 -5.93
C ILE A 31 -11.60 8.31 -5.55
N TYR A 32 -11.64 7.45 -6.57
CA TYR A 32 -11.60 6.00 -6.42
C TYR A 32 -10.26 5.49 -6.96
N ILE A 33 -9.53 4.75 -6.14
CA ILE A 33 -8.31 4.08 -6.57
C ILE A 33 -8.71 2.70 -7.10
N GLY A 34 -8.89 2.60 -8.43
CA GLY A 34 -9.34 1.40 -9.12
C GLY A 34 -8.38 0.22 -9.06
N GLU A 35 -7.11 0.46 -8.79
CA GLU A 35 -6.11 -0.58 -8.58
C GLU A 35 -5.02 -0.05 -7.64
N PHE A 36 -4.65 -0.86 -6.66
CA PHE A 36 -3.37 -0.76 -5.98
C PHE A 36 -2.81 -2.16 -5.69
N GLY A 37 -1.50 -2.25 -5.70
CA GLY A 37 -0.76 -3.47 -5.38
C GLY A 37 0.72 -3.18 -5.47
N VAL A 38 1.48 -3.72 -4.52
CA VAL A 38 2.91 -3.46 -4.43
C VAL A 38 3.69 -4.72 -4.73
N THR A 39 4.65 -4.60 -5.62
CA THR A 39 5.50 -5.71 -6.03
C THR A 39 6.92 -5.25 -6.27
N ASN A 40 7.86 -6.20 -6.25
CA ASN A 40 9.24 -5.94 -6.63
C ASN A 40 9.46 -6.34 -8.10
N ASP A 41 10.44 -5.73 -8.76
CA ASP A 41 10.74 -5.99 -10.17
C ASP A 41 11.23 -7.42 -10.45
N GLN A 42 11.75 -8.11 -9.43
CA GLN A 42 12.22 -9.50 -9.56
C GLN A 42 11.05 -10.49 -9.59
N ALA A 43 9.93 -10.15 -8.96
CA ALA A 43 8.79 -11.03 -8.84
C ALA A 43 8.12 -11.34 -10.19
N PHE A 44 8.15 -10.38 -11.11
CA PHE A 44 7.72 -10.62 -12.51
C PHE A 44 8.72 -11.46 -13.31
N LYS A 45 10.00 -11.48 -12.92
CA LYS A 45 11.05 -12.22 -13.63
C LYS A 45 11.16 -13.67 -13.17
N THR A 46 10.93 -13.93 -11.88
CA THR A 46 11.17 -15.24 -11.28
C THR A 46 9.89 -16.07 -11.14
N ASN A 47 8.70 -15.44 -11.15
CA ASN A 47 7.42 -16.06 -10.80
C ASN A 47 7.43 -16.87 -9.48
N ASN A 48 8.43 -16.61 -8.64
CA ASN A 48 8.70 -17.35 -7.40
C ASN A 48 8.66 -16.44 -6.17
N ASP A 49 8.80 -15.13 -6.35
CA ASP A 49 8.59 -14.16 -5.29
C ASP A 49 7.10 -13.84 -5.17
N LEU A 50 6.41 -14.63 -4.35
CA LEU A 50 5.10 -14.27 -3.85
C LEU A 50 5.16 -12.92 -3.12
N ASN A 51 4.01 -12.30 -2.96
CA ASN A 51 3.84 -11.15 -2.10
C ASN A 51 4.58 -11.36 -0.76
N ASN A 52 5.47 -10.42 -0.41
CA ASN A 52 6.40 -10.53 0.69
C ASN A 52 6.26 -9.33 1.65
N LEU A 53 6.96 -9.39 2.78
CA LEU A 53 6.87 -8.37 3.81
C LEU A 53 7.26 -6.96 3.31
N ARG A 54 8.18 -6.86 2.35
CA ARG A 54 8.59 -5.58 1.77
C ARG A 54 7.45 -4.95 0.96
N SER A 55 6.74 -5.74 0.17
CA SER A 55 5.52 -5.31 -0.52
C SER A 55 4.45 -4.86 0.46
N ALA A 56 4.18 -5.68 1.48
CA ALA A 56 3.18 -5.39 2.50
C ALA A 56 3.48 -4.10 3.28
N LEU A 57 4.75 -3.82 3.58
CA LEU A 57 5.16 -2.55 4.22
C LEU A 57 4.90 -1.35 3.30
N GLY A 58 5.20 -1.47 2.01
CA GLY A 58 4.87 -0.42 1.03
C GLY A 58 3.37 -0.15 0.95
N GLU A 59 2.55 -1.19 1.03
CA GLU A 59 1.09 -1.07 1.06
C GLU A 59 0.55 -0.50 2.35
N ALA A 60 1.17 -0.78 3.49
CA ALA A 60 0.83 -0.16 4.76
C ALA A 60 1.01 1.36 4.65
N VAL A 61 2.16 1.82 4.14
CA VAL A 61 2.42 3.25 3.91
C VAL A 61 1.41 3.85 2.93
N PHE A 62 1.10 3.14 1.84
CA PHE A 62 0.08 3.56 0.89
C PHE A 62 -1.29 3.76 1.57
N TRP A 63 -1.72 2.81 2.39
CA TRP A 63 -2.99 2.92 3.12
C TRP A 63 -3.01 4.05 4.13
N LEU A 64 -1.90 4.35 4.81
CA LEU A 64 -1.82 5.52 5.69
C LEU A 64 -1.96 6.83 4.93
N VAL A 65 -1.41 6.91 3.71
CA VAL A 65 -1.61 8.08 2.83
C VAL A 65 -3.06 8.17 2.38
N VAL A 66 -3.69 7.05 1.99
CA VAL A 66 -5.11 7.02 1.62
C VAL A 66 -5.98 7.47 2.79
N GLU A 67 -5.75 6.94 3.99
CA GLU A 67 -6.49 7.31 5.20
C GLU A 67 -6.35 8.81 5.49
N ARG A 68 -5.14 9.38 5.41
CA ARG A 68 -4.90 10.83 5.58
C ARG A 68 -5.63 11.71 4.56
N ASN A 69 -5.92 11.20 3.37
CA ASN A 69 -6.62 11.91 2.29
C ASN A 69 -8.08 11.43 2.13
N SER A 70 -8.69 10.92 3.20
CA SER A 70 -10.05 10.38 3.21
C SER A 70 -11.14 11.43 2.94
N ASP A 71 -10.79 12.71 2.91
CA ASP A 71 -11.69 13.80 2.49
C ASP A 71 -11.99 13.76 0.99
N VAL A 72 -11.06 13.22 0.19
CA VAL A 72 -11.20 13.07 -1.26
C VAL A 72 -11.16 11.63 -1.73
N VAL A 73 -10.35 10.74 -1.13
CA VAL A 73 -10.27 9.32 -1.50
C VAL A 73 -11.26 8.52 -0.67
N ILE A 74 -12.27 7.96 -1.32
CA ILE A 74 -13.38 7.29 -0.61
C ILE A 74 -13.36 5.77 -0.75
N ILE A 75 -12.73 5.24 -1.80
CA ILE A 75 -12.68 3.80 -2.08
C ILE A 75 -11.33 3.49 -2.74
N SER A 76 -10.79 2.29 -2.49
CA SER A 76 -9.67 1.71 -3.22
C SER A 76 -9.88 0.21 -3.45
N SER A 77 -9.26 -0.32 -4.49
CA SER A 77 -9.36 -1.74 -4.88
C SER A 77 -7.97 -2.35 -5.00
N PHE A 78 -7.72 -3.39 -4.20
CA PHE A 78 -6.50 -4.18 -4.33
C PHE A 78 -6.59 -5.05 -5.58
N ALA A 79 -5.54 -5.07 -6.41
CA ALA A 79 -5.50 -5.97 -7.55
C ALA A 79 -4.14 -6.66 -7.73
N PRO A 80 -4.15 -7.97 -8.09
CA PRO A 80 -5.31 -8.87 -8.17
C PRO A 80 -5.71 -9.49 -6.82
N LEU A 81 -7.00 -9.81 -6.64
CA LEU A 81 -7.51 -10.28 -5.35
C LEU A 81 -7.22 -11.78 -5.08
N LEU A 82 -7.67 -12.65 -5.99
CA LEU A 82 -7.63 -14.11 -5.82
C LEU A 82 -6.65 -14.74 -6.79
N CYS A 83 -5.89 -15.73 -6.32
CA CYS A 83 -4.96 -16.47 -7.14
C CYS A 83 -4.93 -17.96 -6.79
N ARG A 84 -5.14 -18.80 -7.80
CA ARG A 84 -4.97 -20.24 -7.66
C ARG A 84 -3.47 -20.56 -7.74
N LEU A 85 -2.95 -21.35 -6.80
CA LEU A 85 -1.49 -21.57 -6.65
C LEU A 85 -0.81 -22.16 -7.89
N ASP A 86 -1.52 -22.92 -8.70
CA ASP A 86 -1.06 -23.54 -9.94
C ASP A 86 -1.25 -22.63 -11.18
N GLN A 87 -1.92 -21.49 -11.05
CA GLN A 87 -2.24 -20.55 -12.14
C GLN A 87 -1.86 -19.11 -11.78
N LYS A 88 -0.60 -18.92 -11.37
CA LYS A 88 -0.07 -17.61 -10.99
C LYS A 88 0.21 -16.76 -12.23
N MET A 89 -0.68 -15.80 -12.51
CA MET A 89 -0.48 -14.79 -13.56
C MET A 89 0.22 -13.53 -13.03
N TRP A 90 0.09 -13.25 -11.73
CA TRP A 90 0.66 -12.08 -11.06
C TRP A 90 1.37 -12.51 -9.77
N PRO A 91 2.49 -11.86 -9.40
CA PRO A 91 3.19 -12.19 -8.15
C PRO A 91 2.55 -11.58 -6.88
N SER A 92 1.65 -10.61 -7.02
CA SER A 92 1.21 -9.72 -5.93
C SER A 92 -0.26 -9.91 -5.51
N ASN A 93 -0.75 -11.14 -5.45
CA ASN A 93 -2.17 -11.38 -5.11
C ASN A 93 -2.42 -11.30 -3.60
N LEU A 94 -3.66 -10.98 -3.23
CA LEU A 94 -4.03 -10.85 -1.82
C LEU A 94 -4.29 -12.21 -1.15
N ILE A 95 -5.04 -13.08 -1.84
CA ILE A 95 -5.45 -14.38 -1.31
C ILE A 95 -5.06 -15.46 -2.30
N TYR A 96 -4.36 -16.48 -1.78
CA TYR A 96 -3.94 -17.65 -2.53
C TYR A 96 -4.77 -18.86 -2.10
N PHE A 97 -5.12 -19.72 -3.06
CA PHE A 97 -5.91 -20.91 -2.79
C PHE A 97 -5.54 -22.09 -3.71
N ASP A 98 -5.85 -23.31 -3.25
CA ASP A 98 -5.83 -24.54 -4.03
C ASP A 98 -7.15 -25.33 -3.83
N GLN A 99 -7.16 -26.63 -4.12
CA GLN A 99 -8.36 -27.46 -3.97
C GLN A 99 -8.80 -27.68 -2.51
N ALA A 100 -7.89 -27.52 -1.55
CA ALA A 100 -8.11 -27.84 -0.14
C ALA A 100 -7.78 -26.69 0.83
N HIS A 101 -7.00 -25.69 0.40
CA HIS A 101 -6.45 -24.65 1.26
C HIS A 101 -6.68 -23.25 0.70
N VAL A 102 -6.74 -22.28 1.61
CA VAL A 102 -6.77 -20.85 1.32
C VAL A 102 -5.89 -20.12 2.34
N PHE A 103 -5.07 -19.18 1.89
CA PHE A 103 -4.26 -18.34 2.78
C PHE A 103 -4.10 -16.93 2.24
N GLY A 104 -4.00 -15.98 3.16
CA GLY A 104 -3.71 -14.58 2.85
C GLY A 104 -2.20 -14.34 2.69
N SER A 105 -1.84 -13.43 1.79
CA SER A 105 -0.47 -12.92 1.68
C SER A 105 -0.10 -11.99 2.84
N PRO A 106 1.19 -11.63 3.02
CA PRO A 106 1.57 -10.55 3.95
C PRO A 106 0.73 -9.27 3.77
N SER A 107 0.45 -8.90 2.52
CA SER A 107 -0.47 -7.81 2.18
C SER A 107 -1.89 -7.97 2.70
N TYR A 108 -2.45 -9.19 2.64
CA TYR A 108 -3.77 -9.48 3.23
C TYR A 108 -3.80 -9.13 4.71
N TYR A 109 -2.75 -9.48 5.44
CA TYR A 109 -2.70 -9.21 6.87
C TYR A 109 -2.52 -7.73 7.18
N VAL A 110 -1.81 -6.96 6.36
CA VAL A 110 -1.74 -5.49 6.48
C VAL A 110 -3.12 -4.87 6.26
N ILE A 111 -3.81 -5.22 5.17
CA ILE A 111 -5.15 -4.69 4.89
C ILE A 111 -6.13 -5.07 6.01
N LYS A 112 -6.09 -6.33 6.47
CA LYS A 112 -6.93 -6.81 7.58
C LYS A 112 -6.64 -6.04 8.86
N MET A 113 -5.37 -5.84 9.21
CA MET A 113 -4.97 -5.10 10.39
C MET A 113 -5.48 -3.66 10.33
N LEU A 114 -5.24 -2.94 9.22
CA LEU A 114 -5.65 -1.55 9.07
C LEU A 114 -7.18 -1.40 9.02
N SER A 115 -7.88 -2.34 8.38
CA SER A 115 -9.35 -2.34 8.29
C SER A 115 -10.00 -2.57 9.66
N ASN A 116 -9.43 -3.45 10.48
CA ASN A 116 -9.92 -3.73 11.83
C ASN A 116 -9.58 -2.61 12.83
N ASN A 117 -8.63 -1.74 12.50
CA ASN A 117 -8.16 -0.65 13.35
C ASN A 117 -8.39 0.71 12.68
N ARG A 118 -9.57 0.91 12.08
CA ARG A 118 -9.93 2.17 11.42
C ARG A 118 -10.67 3.08 12.40
N GLY A 119 -10.10 4.24 12.71
CA GLY A 119 -10.81 5.29 13.43
C GLY A 119 -11.80 6.05 12.55
N ASP A 120 -12.55 6.94 13.17
CA ASP A 120 -13.60 7.74 12.52
C ASP A 120 -13.09 9.14 12.13
N VAL A 121 -12.06 9.64 12.81
CA VAL A 121 -11.50 10.98 12.60
C VAL A 121 -9.98 10.90 12.52
N ASN A 122 -9.39 11.50 11.49
CA ASN A 122 -7.94 11.69 11.40
C ASN A 122 -7.49 12.79 12.36
N LEU A 123 -6.40 12.53 13.08
CA LEU A 123 -5.76 13.49 13.96
C LEU A 123 -4.52 14.09 13.31
N ASP A 124 -4.19 15.33 13.65
CA ASP A 124 -2.92 15.94 13.24
C ASP A 124 -1.76 15.23 13.96
N VAL A 125 -0.78 14.75 13.20
CA VAL A 125 0.36 13.98 13.72
C VAL A 125 1.66 14.68 13.35
N LYS A 126 2.45 14.96 14.39
CA LYS A 126 3.82 15.44 14.26
C LYS A 126 4.77 14.34 14.71
N SER A 127 5.47 13.72 13.77
CA SER A 127 6.48 12.71 14.03
C SER A 127 7.88 13.29 13.88
N LYS A 128 8.79 12.90 14.77
CA LYS A 128 10.23 13.19 14.66
C LYS A 128 10.95 11.86 14.56
N SER A 129 11.67 11.64 13.46
CA SER A 129 12.52 10.45 13.34
C SER A 129 13.77 10.62 14.19
N LEU A 130 14.22 9.50 14.73
CA LEU A 130 15.57 9.40 15.26
C LEU A 130 16.56 9.23 14.09
N PRO A 131 17.82 9.64 14.23
CA PRO A 131 18.83 9.41 13.22
C PRO A 131 18.92 7.92 12.90
N ALA A 132 18.63 7.53 11.66
CA ALA A 132 18.79 6.15 11.20
C ALA A 132 20.23 5.96 10.71
N ILE A 133 20.94 4.97 11.24
CA ILE A 133 22.20 4.49 10.63
C ILE A 133 21.79 3.67 9.40
N ILE A 134 21.92 4.26 8.22
CA ILE A 134 21.68 3.57 6.95
C ILE A 134 23.01 2.96 6.51
N ASN A 135 23.16 1.64 6.67
CA ASN A 135 24.22 0.92 5.95
C ASN A 135 23.82 0.95 4.47
N THR A 136 24.45 1.81 3.68
CA THR A 136 24.12 2.06 2.26
C THR A 136 24.47 0.90 1.32
N GLU A 137 24.92 -0.24 1.85
CA GLU A 137 25.26 -1.41 1.04
C GLU A 137 24.09 -2.39 1.01
N MET A 138 23.15 -2.16 0.08
CA MET A 138 22.28 -3.25 -0.36
C MET A 138 23.11 -4.19 -1.27
N PRO A 139 23.24 -5.49 -0.96
CA PRO A 139 23.99 -6.41 -1.81
C PRO A 139 23.36 -6.49 -3.21
N GLY A 140 24.11 -6.09 -4.25
CA GLY A 140 23.81 -6.45 -5.63
C GLY A 140 23.08 -5.42 -6.51
N GLN A 141 23.07 -4.12 -6.18
CA GLN A 141 22.51 -3.09 -7.07
C GLN A 141 23.53 -2.01 -7.46
N ASN A 142 24.36 -2.32 -8.44
CA ASN A 142 25.12 -1.32 -9.19
C ASN A 142 24.13 -0.43 -9.97
N GLY A 143 23.96 0.83 -9.55
CA GLY A 143 23.40 1.87 -10.40
C GLY A 143 22.05 2.48 -10.02
N PHE A 144 21.74 2.64 -8.73
CA PHE A 144 20.61 3.50 -8.33
C PHE A 144 21.13 4.76 -7.66
N ALA A 145 20.70 5.91 -8.19
CA ALA A 145 21.09 7.24 -7.75
C ALA A 145 20.93 7.43 -6.24
N ASN A 146 21.69 8.38 -5.67
CA ASN A 146 21.59 8.86 -4.29
C ASN A 146 20.14 9.23 -3.92
N TYR A 147 19.35 8.26 -3.48
CA TYR A 147 18.04 8.54 -2.90
C TYR A 147 18.27 9.07 -1.49
N LYS A 148 18.09 10.39 -1.31
CA LYS A 148 17.83 10.94 0.02
C LYS A 148 16.51 10.34 0.48
N PHE A 149 16.56 9.29 1.29
CA PHE A 149 15.39 8.87 2.04
C PHE A 149 15.02 10.04 2.95
N HIS A 150 13.79 10.54 2.82
CA HIS A 150 13.28 11.50 3.79
C HIS A 150 13.34 10.83 5.17
N GLU A 151 14.02 11.46 6.12
CA GLU A 151 14.17 11.04 7.51
C GLU A 151 12.83 11.15 8.27
N SER A 152 11.75 10.62 7.71
CA SER A 152 10.41 10.69 8.28
C SER A 152 9.84 9.28 8.34
N ILE A 153 9.69 8.76 9.55
CA ILE A 153 8.79 7.65 9.84
C ILE A 153 7.40 8.07 9.33
N TYR A 154 6.74 7.19 8.55
CA TYR A 154 5.34 7.37 8.23
C TYR A 154 4.52 6.99 9.46
N ALA A 155 3.80 7.97 10.05
CA ALA A 155 3.01 7.77 11.26
C ALA A 155 1.61 8.40 11.15
N GLY A 156 0.55 7.64 11.39
CA GLY A 156 -0.84 8.10 11.42
C GLY A 156 -1.46 8.01 12.81
N ALA A 157 -2.50 8.79 13.05
CA ALA A 157 -3.33 8.65 14.24
C ALA A 157 -4.80 8.89 13.88
N THR A 158 -5.67 8.02 14.38
CA THR A 158 -7.12 8.17 14.21
C THR A 158 -7.82 8.01 15.54
N LEU A 159 -8.92 8.74 15.74
CA LEU A 159 -9.79 8.61 16.91
C LEU A 159 -11.02 7.77 16.54
N SER A 160 -11.29 6.71 17.30
CA SER A 160 -12.62 6.08 17.24
C SER A 160 -13.60 6.89 18.08
N GLN A 161 -14.63 7.44 17.45
CA GLN A 161 -15.70 8.17 18.13
C GLN A 161 -16.58 7.25 18.98
N ARG A 162 -16.65 5.95 18.63
CA ARG A 162 -17.44 4.97 19.38
C ARG A 162 -16.81 4.63 20.73
N THR A 163 -15.50 4.37 20.75
CA THR A 163 -14.79 3.89 21.95
C THR A 163 -14.00 4.99 22.67
N GLY A 164 -13.71 6.10 21.99
CA GLY A 164 -12.79 7.13 22.47
C GLY A 164 -11.31 6.76 22.34
N GLU A 165 -11.00 5.61 21.73
CA GLU A 165 -9.62 5.13 21.57
C GLU A 165 -8.87 5.90 20.49
N VAL A 166 -7.61 6.23 20.78
CA VAL A 166 -6.66 6.77 19.80
C VAL A 166 -5.83 5.61 19.25
N ILE A 167 -5.93 5.41 17.94
CA ILE A 167 -5.22 4.35 17.21
C ILE A 167 -4.02 4.98 16.52
N LEU A 168 -2.81 4.61 16.98
CA LEU A 168 -1.54 5.00 16.39
C LEU A 168 -1.11 3.98 15.34
N LYS A 169 -0.58 4.45 14.21
CA LYS A 169 -0.17 3.62 13.07
C LYS A 169 1.12 4.14 12.45
#